data_AF-A0AA37GDH3-F1
#
_entry.id   AF-A0AA37GDH3-F1
#
_cell.length_a   1.000
_cell.length_b   1.000
_cell.length_c   1.000
_cell.angle_alpha   90.00
_cell.angle_beta   90.00
_cell.angle_gamma   90.00
#
_symmetry.space_group_name_H-M   'P 1'
#
loop_
_entity.id
_entity.type
_entity.pdbx_description
1 polymer ?
#
loop_
_entity_poly.entity_id
_entity_poly.type
_entity_poly.pdbx_seq_one_letter_code
_entity_poly.pdbx_strand_id
1 'polypeptide(L)'
;MTDHGDIGLDHIYQAAGFDREEVGNRALFIYQPFEPAPKDDPNADFRWLIMAKCKVRMPMPYALAVEIHKAVGKTHSLKLSYDTAVLDAEAAGRAADEIVEVIHRMINLKGDMLEKRIEDV
;
A
#
# COMPACT_ATOMS: atom_id res chain seq x y z
N MET A 1 5.15 7.87 18.12
CA MET A 1 6.23 8.52 17.35
C MET A 1 7.26 7.44 17.09
N THR A 2 7.66 7.20 15.84
CA THR A 2 8.77 6.28 15.57
C THR A 2 10.07 6.98 15.98
N ASP A 3 10.98 6.25 16.63
CA ASP A 3 12.15 6.85 17.30
C ASP A 3 13.06 7.67 16.37
N HIS A 4 13.01 7.41 15.05
CA HIS A 4 13.83 8.07 14.02
C HIS A 4 13.02 8.44 12.76
N GLY A 5 11.73 8.77 12.92
CA GLY A 5 10.84 9.10 11.80
C GLY A 5 11.16 10.43 11.08
N ASP A 6 12.09 11.21 11.61
CA ASP A 6 12.56 12.50 11.09
C ASP A 6 13.80 12.37 10.20
N ILE A 7 14.41 11.19 10.11
CA ILE A 7 15.55 10.94 9.22
C ILE A 7 15.04 10.60 7.81
N GLY A 8 15.37 11.45 6.84
CA GLY A 8 15.05 11.22 5.43
C GLY A 8 15.79 10.01 4.84
N LEU A 9 15.19 9.38 3.83
CA LEU A 9 15.76 8.20 3.17
C LEU A 9 17.17 8.47 2.62
N ASP A 10 17.43 9.64 2.03
CA ASP A 10 18.74 9.94 1.45
C ASP A 10 19.87 9.89 2.50
N HIS A 11 19.61 10.38 3.72
CA HIS A 11 20.55 10.27 4.82
C HIS A 11 20.78 8.82 5.26
N ILE A 12 19.73 7.98 5.22
CA ILE A 12 19.85 6.55 5.56
C ILE A 12 20.75 5.84 4.56
N TYR A 13 20.53 6.03 3.25
CA TYR A 13 21.36 5.42 2.20
C TYR A 13 22.81 5.93 2.26
N GLN A 14 22.99 7.25 2.43
CA GLN A 14 24.31 7.85 2.57
C GLN A 14 25.08 7.28 3.77
N ALA A 15 24.42 7.15 4.94
CA ALA A 15 25.04 6.59 6.14
C ALA A 15 25.42 5.11 5.96
N ALA A 16 24.69 4.37 5.12
CA ALA A 16 24.99 3.00 4.75
C ALA A 16 26.06 2.87 3.64
N GLY A 17 26.56 3.98 3.10
CA GLY A 17 27.57 4.00 2.03
C GLY A 17 27.00 3.67 0.64
N PHE A 18 25.70 3.89 0.43
CA PHE A 18 25.01 3.60 -0.82
C PHE A 18 24.45 4.84 -1.50
N ASP A 19 24.38 4.81 -2.84
CA ASP A 19 23.58 5.74 -3.61
C ASP A 19 22.15 5.21 -3.77
N ARG A 20 21.17 6.00 -3.32
CA ARG A 20 19.76 5.64 -3.39
C ARG A 20 19.26 5.51 -4.83
N GLU A 21 19.81 6.25 -5.78
CA GLU A 21 19.39 6.12 -7.18
C GLU A 21 19.77 4.75 -7.76
N GLU A 22 20.89 4.19 -7.30
CA GLU A 22 21.39 2.90 -7.75
C GLU A 22 20.69 1.71 -7.06
N VAL A 23 20.57 1.77 -5.73
CA VAL A 23 20.12 0.62 -4.90
C VAL A 23 18.82 0.86 -4.13
N GLY A 24 18.09 1.93 -4.47
CA GLY A 24 16.84 2.27 -3.82
C GLY A 24 15.83 1.13 -3.82
N ASN A 25 15.10 0.99 -2.70
CA ASN A 25 14.02 0.03 -2.56
C ASN A 25 13.05 0.12 -3.74
N ARG A 26 12.82 -1.02 -4.41
CA ARG A 26 11.90 -1.11 -5.56
C ARG A 26 10.46 -1.41 -5.15
N ALA A 27 10.26 -1.83 -3.90
CA ALA A 27 8.95 -2.14 -3.35
C ALA A 27 8.59 -1.18 -2.20
N LEU A 28 7.33 -0.75 -2.16
CA LEU A 28 6.75 0.05 -1.09
C LEU A 28 5.64 -0.73 -0.39
N PHE A 29 5.65 -0.75 0.94
CA PHE A 29 4.55 -1.26 1.74
C PHE A 29 3.92 -0.12 2.52
N ILE A 30 2.59 0.02 2.43
CA ILE A 30 1.82 1.02 3.16
C ILE A 30 0.71 0.34 3.95
N TYR A 31 0.67 0.60 5.26
CA TYR A 31 -0.47 0.25 6.09
C TYR A 31 -1.17 1.52 6.57
N GLN A 32 -2.46 1.62 6.29
CA GLN A 32 -3.29 2.76 6.68
C GLN A 32 -4.33 2.30 7.71
N PRO A 33 -4.09 2.50 9.03
CA PRO A 33 -4.94 1.97 10.11
C PRO A 33 -6.23 2.78 10.33
N PHE A 34 -6.72 3.44 9.29
CA PHE A 34 -7.76 4.44 9.40
C PHE A 34 -9.12 3.87 9.01
N GLU A 35 -10.15 4.19 9.79
CA GLU A 35 -11.50 3.74 9.46
C GLU A 35 -11.98 4.41 8.16
N PRO A 36 -12.60 3.65 7.24
CA PRO A 36 -13.16 4.21 6.03
C PRO A 36 -14.18 5.31 6.37
N ALA A 37 -14.23 6.36 5.56
CA ALA A 37 -15.20 7.42 5.75
C ALA A 37 -16.64 6.85 5.61
N PRO A 38 -17.56 7.14 6.55
CA PRO A 38 -18.97 6.85 6.37
C PRO A 38 -19.48 7.49 5.08
N LYS A 39 -20.34 6.80 4.33
CA LYS A 39 -20.89 7.31 3.06
C LYS A 39 -21.63 8.64 3.22
N ASP A 40 -22.22 8.85 4.39
CA ASP A 40 -23.06 10.03 4.70
C ASP A 40 -22.37 11.01 5.66
N ASP A 41 -21.03 10.99 5.77
CA ASP A 41 -20.33 11.92 6.67
C ASP A 41 -20.43 13.37 6.15
N PRO A 42 -21.10 14.29 6.88
CA PRO A 42 -21.20 15.70 6.49
C PRO A 42 -19.85 16.42 6.47
N ASN A 43 -18.81 15.85 7.10
CA ASN A 43 -17.45 16.36 7.11
C ASN A 43 -16.50 15.57 6.21
N ALA A 44 -17.02 14.73 5.28
CA ALA A 44 -16.20 13.92 4.39
C ALA A 44 -15.15 14.75 3.62
N ASP A 45 -15.50 15.98 3.24
CA ASP A 45 -14.62 16.90 2.50
C ASP A 45 -13.48 17.48 3.36
N PHE A 46 -13.60 17.43 4.70
CA PHE A 46 -12.59 17.90 5.64
C PHE A 46 -11.73 16.76 6.22
N ARG A 47 -12.06 15.50 5.91
CA ARG A 47 -11.19 14.39 6.26
C ARG A 47 -9.95 14.45 5.37
N TRP A 48 -8.79 14.28 5.98
CA TRP A 48 -7.46 14.17 5.37
C TRP A 48 -7.32 12.97 4.40
N LEU A 49 -8.40 12.19 4.19
CA LEU A 49 -8.62 11.20 3.12
C LEU A 49 -8.91 11.85 1.75
N ILE A 50 -8.28 13.00 1.45
CA ILE A 50 -8.48 13.77 0.21
C ILE A 50 -8.14 12.95 -1.05
N MET A 51 -7.47 11.80 -0.92
CA MET A 51 -7.12 10.95 -2.05
C MET A 51 -8.32 10.40 -2.83
N ALA A 52 -9.45 10.10 -2.17
CA ALA A 52 -10.59 9.45 -2.84
C ALA A 52 -11.30 10.35 -3.89
N LYS A 53 -11.26 11.68 -3.70
CA LYS A 53 -11.80 12.67 -4.65
C LYS A 53 -10.70 13.41 -5.43
N CYS A 54 -9.42 13.15 -5.15
CA CYS A 54 -8.33 13.81 -5.83
C CYS A 54 -8.22 13.29 -7.27
N LYS A 55 -8.43 14.18 -8.25
CA LYS A 55 -8.19 13.88 -9.67
C LYS A 55 -6.69 13.76 -10.00
N VAL A 56 -5.83 14.23 -9.11
CA VAL A 56 -4.38 14.08 -9.22
C VAL A 56 -4.02 12.67 -8.76
N ARG A 57 -3.68 11.80 -9.72
CA ARG A 57 -2.97 10.56 -9.41
C ARG A 57 -1.59 10.95 -8.89
N MET A 58 -1.25 10.50 -7.69
CA MET A 58 0.13 10.56 -7.21
C MET A 58 0.83 9.29 -7.72
N PRO A 59 1.67 9.37 -8.76
CA PRO A 59 2.41 8.21 -9.21
C PRO A 59 3.32 7.75 -8.07
N MET A 60 3.27 6.45 -7.75
CA MET A 60 4.20 5.85 -6.81
C MET A 60 5.45 5.44 -7.59
N PRO A 61 6.64 6.04 -7.35
CA PRO A 61 7.85 5.75 -8.10
C PRO A 61 8.50 4.43 -7.62
N TYR A 62 7.72 3.36 -7.57
CA TYR A 62 8.13 2.03 -7.12
C TYR A 62 7.67 1.01 -8.16
N ALA A 63 8.47 -0.04 -8.37
CA ALA A 63 8.09 -1.13 -9.25
C ALA A 63 6.88 -1.91 -8.71
N LEU A 64 6.73 -1.93 -7.38
CA LEU A 64 5.62 -2.55 -6.68
C LEU A 64 5.25 -1.72 -5.45
N ALA A 65 3.97 -1.42 -5.29
CA ALA A 65 3.41 -0.84 -4.08
C ALA A 65 2.27 -1.73 -3.57
N VAL A 66 2.37 -2.15 -2.31
CA VAL A 66 1.37 -2.95 -1.62
C VAL A 66 0.78 -2.09 -0.51
N GLU A 67 -0.50 -1.79 -0.65
CA GLU A 67 -1.24 -1.00 0.33
C GLU A 67 -2.30 -1.87 1.02
N ILE A 68 -2.33 -1.79 2.35
CA ILE A 68 -3.35 -2.42 3.18
C ILE A 68 -4.16 -1.32 3.88
N HIS A 69 -5.47 -1.30 3.64
CA HIS A 69 -6.39 -0.36 4.26
C HIS A 69 -7.40 -1.11 5.11
N LYS A 70 -7.92 -0.48 6.18
CA LYS A 70 -9.11 -1.01 6.85
C LYS A 70 -10.33 -0.84 5.95
N ALA A 71 -11.16 -1.87 5.90
CA ALA A 71 -12.41 -1.89 5.17
C ALA A 71 -13.61 -2.10 6.09
N VAL A 72 -14.81 -1.86 5.56
CA VAL A 72 -16.06 -1.96 6.32
C VAL A 72 -16.26 -3.39 6.83
N GLY A 73 -16.78 -3.55 8.05
CA GLY A 73 -17.06 -4.86 8.62
C GLY A 73 -15.86 -5.53 9.29
N LYS A 74 -14.90 -4.74 9.79
CA LYS A 74 -13.66 -5.22 10.44
C LYS A 74 -12.75 -6.01 9.49
N THR A 75 -12.88 -5.79 8.19
CA THR A 75 -12.05 -6.42 7.13
C THR A 75 -10.88 -5.52 6.75
N HIS A 76 -10.00 -6.03 5.90
CA HIS A 76 -8.95 -5.25 5.27
C HIS A 76 -9.06 -5.38 3.76
N SER A 77 -8.66 -4.34 3.03
CA SER A 77 -8.50 -4.38 1.58
C SER A 77 -7.01 -4.33 1.24
N LEU A 78 -6.58 -5.23 0.36
CA LEU A 78 -5.27 -5.17 -0.28
C LEU A 78 -5.41 -4.49 -1.63
N LYS A 79 -4.63 -3.43 -1.84
CA LYS A 79 -4.40 -2.81 -3.13
C LYS A 79 -2.96 -3.02 -3.55
N LEU A 80 -2.78 -3.50 -4.77
CA LEU A 80 -1.47 -3.66 -5.40
C LEU A 80 -1.39 -2.74 -6.61
N SER A 81 -0.35 -1.92 -6.64
CA SER A 81 0.01 -1.06 -7.77
C SER A 81 1.39 -1.45 -8.25
N TYR A 82 1.62 -1.47 -9.55
CA TYR A 82 2.84 -2.02 -10.14
C TYR A 82 3.24 -1.26 -11.40
N ASP A 83 4.53 -1.24 -11.68
CA ASP A 83 5.06 -0.71 -12.94
C ASP A 83 4.94 -1.77 -14.03
N THR A 84 4.16 -1.46 -15.07
CA THR A 84 3.93 -2.37 -16.22
C THR A 84 5.18 -2.65 -17.05
N ALA A 85 6.23 -1.83 -16.93
CA ALA A 85 7.53 -2.11 -17.54
C ALA A 85 8.31 -3.21 -16.79
N VAL A 86 7.92 -3.51 -15.54
CA VAL A 86 8.60 -4.48 -14.67
C VAL A 86 7.76 -5.73 -14.44
N LEU A 87 6.45 -5.60 -14.24
CA LEU A 87 5.52 -6.71 -14.04
C LEU A 87 4.35 -6.62 -15.02
N ASP A 88 3.94 -7.76 -15.58
CA ASP A 88 2.66 -7.86 -16.27
C ASP A 88 1.50 -8.08 -15.27
N ALA A 89 0.28 -7.87 -15.76
CA ALA A 89 -0.94 -7.99 -14.97
C ALA A 89 -1.16 -9.40 -14.38
N GLU A 90 -0.70 -10.44 -15.08
CA GLU A 90 -0.85 -11.83 -14.63
C GLU A 90 0.08 -12.11 -13.43
N ALA A 91 1.33 -11.67 -13.52
CA ALA A 91 2.33 -11.74 -12.46
C ALA A 91 1.92 -10.88 -11.25
N ALA A 92 1.43 -9.67 -11.47
CA ALA A 92 0.89 -8.82 -10.42
C ALA A 92 -0.32 -9.48 -9.72
N GLY A 93 -1.21 -10.11 -10.51
CA GLY A 93 -2.36 -10.85 -10.00
C GLY A 93 -1.95 -12.02 -9.10
N ARG A 94 -0.97 -12.84 -9.54
CA ARG A 94 -0.41 -13.94 -8.75
C ARG A 94 0.26 -13.44 -7.46
N ALA A 95 1.07 -12.39 -7.54
CA ALA A 95 1.72 -11.81 -6.37
C ALA A 95 0.69 -11.36 -5.33
N ALA A 96 -0.41 -10.72 -5.77
CA ALA A 96 -1.50 -10.36 -4.85
C ALA A 96 -2.16 -11.59 -4.21
N ASP A 97 -2.38 -12.68 -4.95
CA ASP A 97 -2.94 -13.93 -4.41
C ASP A 97 -2.01 -14.57 -3.38
N GLU A 98 -0.71 -14.64 -3.68
CA GLU A 98 0.30 -15.19 -2.78
C GLU A 98 0.39 -14.38 -1.47
N ILE A 99 0.34 -13.05 -1.54
CA ILE A 99 0.33 -12.19 -0.35
C ILE A 99 -0.90 -12.50 0.51
N VAL A 100 -2.08 -12.59 -0.09
CA VAL A 100 -3.33 -12.94 0.59
C VAL A 100 -3.22 -14.32 1.24
N GLU A 101 -2.70 -15.32 0.51
CA GLU A 101 -2.51 -16.68 1.04
C GLU A 101 -1.52 -16.70 2.21
N VAL A 102 -0.38 -16.01 2.10
CA VAL A 102 0.61 -15.91 3.18
C VAL A 102 -0.03 -15.28 4.42
N ILE A 103 -0.77 -14.18 4.26
CA ILE A 103 -1.47 -13.52 5.37
C ILE A 103 -2.48 -14.48 6.03
N HIS A 104 -3.29 -15.18 5.24
CA HIS A 104 -4.23 -16.17 5.76
C HIS A 104 -3.53 -17.31 6.52
N ARG A 105 -2.41 -17.81 6.00
CA ARG A 105 -1.61 -18.85 6.68
C ARG A 105 -0.99 -18.34 7.98
N MET A 106 -0.45 -17.11 7.99
CA MET A 106 0.15 -16.50 9.18
C MET A 106 -0.86 -16.28 10.29
N ILE A 107 -2.09 -15.93 9.94
CA ILE A 107 -3.15 -15.62 10.92
C ILE A 107 -3.89 -16.90 11.39
N ASN A 108 -3.75 -18.04 10.68
CA ASN A 108 -4.28 -19.34 11.10
C ASN A 108 -5.80 -19.33 11.44
N LEU A 109 -6.59 -18.51 10.72
CA LEU A 109 -8.03 -18.31 10.97
C LEU A 109 -8.90 -18.98 9.90
N LYS A 110 -9.83 -19.83 10.36
CA LYS A 110 -11.08 -20.14 9.64
C LYS A 110 -11.92 -18.85 9.56
N GLY A 111 -11.89 -18.11 8.46
CA GLY A 111 -12.80 -16.98 8.24
C GLY A 111 -12.42 -16.03 7.09
N ASP A 112 -13.40 -15.72 6.25
CA ASP A 112 -13.32 -14.88 5.05
C ASP A 112 -13.06 -13.40 5.39
N MET A 113 -11.90 -12.82 5.02
CA MET A 113 -11.60 -11.43 5.42
C MET A 113 -10.84 -10.53 4.46
N LEU A 114 -10.53 -10.96 3.23
CA LEU A 114 -9.79 -10.11 2.28
C LEU A 114 -10.57 -9.90 0.97
N GLU A 115 -11.00 -8.66 0.75
CA GLU A 115 -11.48 -8.20 -0.56
C GLU A 115 -10.27 -7.73 -1.37
N LYS A 116 -9.98 -8.42 -2.48
CA LYS A 116 -8.85 -8.15 -3.39
C LYS A 116 -9.20 -7.03 -4.38
N ARG A 117 -8.35 -6.01 -4.52
CA ARG A 117 -8.47 -4.98 -5.57
C ARG A 117 -7.14 -4.79 -6.28
N ILE A 118 -7.15 -4.86 -7.61
CA ILE A 118 -5.97 -4.67 -8.47
C ILE A 118 -6.20 -3.40 -9.28
N GLU A 119 -5.24 -2.47 -9.25
CA GLU A 119 -5.31 -1.21 -10.01
C GLU A 119 -4.02 -0.99 -10.79
N ASP A 120 -4.15 -0.74 -12.09
CA ASP A 120 -3.04 -0.28 -12.94
C ASP A 120 -2.73 1.20 -12.62
N VAL A 121 -1.44 1.56 -12.56
CA VAL A 121 -0.98 2.93 -12.29
C VAL A 121 -0.06 3.41 -13.40
#